data_AF-A0A5E4J4C3-F1
#
_entry.id   AF-A0A5E4J4C3-F1
#
_cell.length_a   1.000
_cell.length_b   1.000
_cell.length_c   1.000
_cell.angle_alpha   90.00
_cell.angle_beta   90.00
_cell.angle_gamma   90.00
#
_symmetry.space_group_name_H-M   'P 1'
#
loop_
_entity.id
_entity.type
_entity.pdbx_description
1 polymer ?
#
loop_
_entity_poly.entity_id
_entity_poly.type
_entity_poly.pdbx_seq_one_letter_code
_entity_poly.pdbx_strand_id
1 'polypeptide(L)'
;MTWLDREILEDWRDAETASFLSVSFEGKRMRSSKEHIYSSKILKSGAILTETKILLAFWDNSTSIQDNFNYFRQSNILGKASRSRAEDILNAFRMRYLNDVQVTKALISLIKAKHPADSLDQILYFHAARSDLLIHDFVTEILWPRYESGRQDILVKDAENWIREKIFKGLTARPWSDNTIEKSAR
;
A
#
# COMPACT_ATOMS: atom_id res chain seq x y z
N MET A 1 13.44 -38.50 20.74
CA MET A 1 13.36 -37.51 19.64
C MET A 1 14.27 -38.00 18.54
N THR A 2 13.65 -38.52 17.49
CA THR A 2 14.23 -39.40 16.47
C THR A 2 15.10 -38.65 15.48
N TRP A 3 16.08 -39.36 14.93
CA TRP A 3 17.07 -38.93 13.95
C TRP A 3 16.51 -38.38 12.62
N LEU A 4 15.18 -38.24 12.47
CA LEU A 4 14.51 -37.70 11.29
C LEU A 4 14.13 -36.21 11.41
N ASP A 5 14.21 -35.60 12.59
CA ASP A 5 13.77 -34.21 12.80
C ASP A 5 14.89 -33.14 12.68
N ARG A 6 16.16 -33.55 12.60
CA ARG A 6 17.29 -32.60 12.42
C ARG A 6 17.69 -32.39 10.96
N GLU A 7 17.40 -33.34 10.09
CA GLU A 7 17.79 -33.26 8.67
C GLU A 7 16.85 -32.33 7.88
N ILE A 8 15.59 -32.17 8.31
CA ILE A 8 14.61 -31.27 7.67
C ILE A 8 14.81 -29.80 8.09
N LEU A 9 15.59 -29.52 9.14
CA LEU A 9 15.81 -28.16 9.66
C LEU A 9 17.19 -27.57 9.32
N GLU A 10 18.15 -28.40 8.90
CA GLU A 10 19.46 -27.92 8.41
C GLU A 10 19.56 -27.86 6.88
N ASP A 11 18.73 -28.60 6.13
CA ASP A 11 18.77 -28.64 4.67
C ASP A 11 18.11 -27.41 3.98
N TRP A 12 17.38 -26.58 4.74
CA TRP A 12 16.75 -25.34 4.25
C TRP A 12 17.65 -24.11 4.30
N ARG A 13 18.88 -24.22 4.83
CA ARG A 13 19.75 -23.06 5.06
C ARG A 13 20.63 -22.69 3.87
N ASP A 14 20.92 -23.63 2.97
CA ASP A 14 22.00 -23.45 2.00
C ASP A 14 21.61 -23.58 0.50
N ALA A 15 20.37 -23.95 0.15
CA ALA A 15 19.97 -24.13 -1.25
C ALA A 15 18.97 -23.09 -1.81
N GLU A 16 18.11 -22.49 -0.99
CA GLU A 16 17.10 -21.51 -1.45
C GLU A 16 17.37 -20.06 -1.03
N THR A 17 18.16 -19.83 0.02
CA THR A 17 18.57 -18.49 0.44
C THR A 17 19.47 -17.81 -0.59
N ALA A 18 20.32 -18.57 -1.30
CA ALA A 18 21.15 -18.04 -2.38
C ALA A 18 20.36 -17.66 -3.64
N SER A 19 19.26 -18.36 -3.94
CA SER A 19 18.40 -18.06 -5.10
C SER A 19 17.38 -16.96 -4.81
N PHE A 20 16.96 -16.79 -3.56
CA PHE A 20 16.08 -15.70 -3.13
C PHE A 20 16.85 -14.38 -2.94
N LEU A 21 18.14 -14.46 -2.57
CA LEU A 21 19.06 -13.32 -2.46
C LEU A 21 19.75 -12.95 -3.79
N SER A 22 19.59 -13.75 -4.86
CA SER A 22 20.03 -13.42 -6.22
C SER A 22 18.92 -12.86 -7.11
N VAL A 23 17.70 -12.69 -6.59
CA VAL A 23 16.77 -11.72 -7.17
C VAL A 23 17.28 -10.36 -6.75
N SER A 24 18.35 -9.92 -7.43
CA SER A 24 18.76 -8.53 -7.40
C SER A 24 17.48 -7.72 -7.60
N PHE A 25 17.16 -6.88 -6.62
CA PHE A 25 16.27 -5.75 -6.81
C PHE A 25 16.98 -4.73 -7.72
N GLU A 26 17.53 -5.20 -8.84
CA GLU A 26 17.91 -4.44 -10.01
C GLU A 26 16.59 -4.07 -10.68
N GLY A 27 15.84 -3.21 -9.99
CA GLY A 27 14.73 -2.49 -10.55
C GLY A 27 15.29 -1.70 -11.72
N LYS A 28 15.24 -2.31 -12.90
CA LYS A 28 15.61 -1.74 -14.19
C LYS A 28 15.02 -0.33 -14.21
N ARG A 29 15.89 0.65 -14.00
CA ARG A 29 15.54 2.07 -13.91
C ARG A 29 15.21 2.54 -15.32
N MET A 30 14.03 2.16 -15.79
CA MET A 30 13.36 2.72 -16.95
C MET A 30 11.93 3.06 -16.53
N ARG A 31 11.78 4.03 -15.63
CA ARG A 31 10.57 4.85 -15.61
C ARG A 31 10.87 6.07 -16.48
N SER A 32 10.25 6.06 -17.65
CA SER A 32 10.04 7.23 -18.49
C SER A 32 9.72 8.45 -17.62
N SER A 33 10.32 9.59 -17.94
CA SER A 33 10.24 10.89 -17.27
C SER A 33 8.83 11.49 -17.29
N LYS A 34 7.84 10.78 -16.77
CA LYS A 34 6.76 11.45 -16.05
C LYS A 34 7.44 12.05 -14.83
N GLU A 35 7.41 13.38 -14.73
CA GLU A 35 7.94 14.10 -13.59
C GLU A 35 7.53 13.38 -12.30
N HIS A 36 8.49 13.01 -11.45
CA HIS A 36 8.23 12.36 -10.17
C HIS A 36 7.59 13.38 -9.23
N ILE A 37 6.31 13.63 -9.45
CA ILE A 37 5.55 14.65 -8.77
C ILE A 37 4.69 14.00 -7.71
N TYR A 38 5.02 14.25 -6.45
CA TYR A 38 4.23 13.82 -5.31
C TYR A 38 2.91 14.57 -5.22
N SER A 39 1.91 13.90 -4.68
CA SER A 39 0.59 14.45 -4.43
C SER A 39 0.20 14.24 -2.96
N SER A 40 -0.59 15.15 -2.39
CA SER A 40 -1.11 15.03 -1.03
C SER A 40 -2.39 14.18 -0.95
N LYS A 41 -2.58 13.23 -1.89
CA LYS A 41 -3.77 12.36 -1.95
C LYS A 41 -3.91 11.48 -0.71
N ILE A 42 -2.81 11.19 -0.02
CA ILE A 42 -2.80 10.49 1.26
C ILE A 42 -3.69 11.17 2.31
N LEU A 43 -3.83 12.51 2.28
CA LEU A 43 -4.71 13.25 3.19
C LEU A 43 -6.19 12.90 3.03
N LYS A 44 -6.61 12.62 1.81
CA LYS A 44 -8.00 12.26 1.51
C LYS A 44 -8.24 10.78 1.72
N SER A 45 -7.25 9.95 1.46
CA SER A 45 -7.46 8.51 1.28
C SER A 45 -6.79 7.64 2.34
N GLY A 46 -5.92 8.19 3.18
CA GLY A 46 -5.21 7.48 4.26
C GLY A 46 -4.81 6.05 3.86
N ALA A 47 -4.96 5.12 4.80
CA ALA A 47 -4.82 3.69 4.52
C ALA A 47 -6.12 3.04 3.99
N ILE A 48 -7.30 3.51 4.43
CA ILE A 48 -8.65 2.94 4.14
C ILE A 48 -8.73 1.41 4.26
N LEU A 49 -7.98 0.80 5.18
CA LEU A 49 -7.89 -0.67 5.30
C LEU A 49 -9.25 -1.28 5.65
N THR A 50 -9.93 -0.73 6.65
CA THR A 50 -11.25 -1.21 7.08
C THR A 50 -12.27 -1.12 5.94
N GLU A 51 -12.34 0.02 5.25
CA GLU A 51 -13.26 0.21 4.14
C GLU A 51 -12.91 -0.69 2.96
N THR A 52 -11.62 -0.85 2.65
CA THR A 52 -11.14 -1.76 1.61
C THR A 52 -11.57 -3.20 1.87
N LYS A 53 -11.42 -3.67 3.11
CA LYS A 53 -11.86 -5.02 3.52
C LYS A 53 -13.37 -5.20 3.32
N ILE A 54 -14.18 -4.20 3.69
CA ILE A 54 -15.63 -4.21 3.46
C ILE A 54 -15.94 -4.26 1.96
N LEU A 55 -15.36 -3.38 1.16
CA LEU A 55 -15.60 -3.31 -0.29
C LEU A 55 -15.27 -4.63 -0.99
N LEU A 56 -14.15 -5.26 -0.64
CA LEU A 56 -13.73 -6.56 -1.20
C LEU A 56 -14.63 -7.72 -0.72
N ALA A 57 -15.13 -7.67 0.51
CA ALA A 57 -16.06 -8.67 1.02
C ALA A 57 -17.39 -8.66 0.26
N PHE A 58 -17.90 -7.47 -0.07
CA PHE A 58 -19.14 -7.28 -0.84
C PHE A 58 -18.93 -7.25 -2.36
N TRP A 59 -17.70 -7.38 -2.85
CA TRP A 59 -17.42 -7.34 -4.28
C TRP A 59 -18.03 -8.54 -5.02
N ASP A 60 -18.70 -8.25 -6.13
CA ASP A 60 -19.24 -9.23 -7.06
C ASP A 60 -18.39 -9.29 -8.34
N ASN A 61 -17.78 -10.46 -8.57
CA ASN A 61 -16.95 -10.72 -9.75
C ASN A 61 -17.76 -10.88 -11.06
N SER A 62 -19.08 -11.05 -10.96
CA SER A 62 -19.97 -11.23 -12.12
C SER A 62 -20.46 -9.91 -12.72
N THR A 63 -20.23 -8.79 -12.05
CA THR A 63 -20.71 -7.45 -12.46
C THR A 63 -19.54 -6.51 -12.79
N SER A 64 -19.85 -5.39 -13.45
CA SER A 64 -18.83 -4.41 -13.78
C SER A 64 -18.33 -3.66 -12.53
N ILE A 65 -17.17 -3.02 -12.64
CA ILE A 65 -16.67 -2.09 -11.59
C ILE A 65 -17.71 -1.01 -11.30
N GLN A 66 -18.38 -0.50 -12.34
CA GLN A 66 -19.37 0.57 -12.20
C GLN A 66 -20.61 0.10 -11.45
N ASP A 67 -21.06 -1.13 -11.70
CA ASP A 67 -22.23 -1.71 -11.03
C ASP A 67 -21.93 -1.99 -9.55
N ASN A 68 -20.75 -2.53 -9.24
CA ASN A 68 -20.27 -2.66 -7.86
C ASN A 68 -20.27 -1.29 -7.15
N PHE A 69 -19.73 -0.26 -7.79
CA PHE A 69 -19.66 1.09 -7.21
C PHE A 69 -21.06 1.69 -7.01
N ASN A 70 -21.98 1.48 -7.95
CA ASN A 70 -23.36 1.90 -7.83
C ASN A 70 -24.06 1.19 -6.65
N TYR A 71 -23.86 -0.11 -6.52
CA TYR A 71 -24.35 -0.88 -5.38
C TYR A 71 -23.82 -0.35 -4.06
N PHE A 72 -22.51 -0.09 -3.95
CA PHE A 72 -21.90 0.44 -2.72
C PHE A 72 -22.45 1.81 -2.31
N ARG A 73 -22.74 2.68 -3.28
CA ARG A 73 -23.36 4.00 -3.05
C ARG A 73 -24.80 3.88 -2.57
N GLN A 74 -25.57 2.95 -3.14
CA GLN A 74 -27.00 2.78 -2.83
C GLN A 74 -27.21 2.07 -1.49
N SER A 75 -26.37 1.09 -1.17
CA SER A 75 -26.49 0.25 0.03
C SER A 75 -25.89 0.90 1.29
N ASN A 76 -25.18 2.02 1.16
CA ASN A 76 -24.48 2.71 2.26
C ASN A 76 -23.60 1.77 3.12
N ILE A 77 -22.98 0.77 2.50
CA ILE A 77 -22.18 -0.27 3.18
C ILE A 77 -21.02 0.26 4.03
N LEU A 78 -20.55 1.49 3.76
CA LEU A 78 -19.46 2.11 4.50
C LEU A 78 -19.94 2.88 5.75
N GLY A 79 -21.26 3.06 5.92
CA GLY A 79 -21.87 3.79 7.04
C GLY A 79 -21.35 5.22 7.22
N LYS A 80 -20.84 5.86 6.16
CA LYS A 80 -20.21 7.19 6.26
C LYS A 80 -21.26 8.29 6.10
N ALA A 81 -21.15 9.32 6.93
CA ALA A 81 -22.09 10.44 6.96
C ALA A 81 -22.06 11.34 5.70
N SER A 82 -21.01 11.31 4.88
CA SER A 82 -20.83 12.20 3.72
C SER A 82 -20.59 11.44 2.42
N ARG A 83 -21.34 11.81 1.37
CA ARG A 83 -21.15 11.33 -0.01
C ARG A 83 -19.76 11.62 -0.55
N SER A 84 -19.21 12.80 -0.26
CA SER A 84 -17.84 13.16 -0.69
C SER A 84 -16.81 12.20 -0.10
N ARG A 85 -16.98 11.81 1.16
CA ARG A 85 -16.06 10.87 1.81
C ARG A 85 -16.13 9.48 1.18
N ALA A 86 -17.33 9.01 0.85
CA ALA A 86 -17.52 7.75 0.14
C ALA A 86 -16.83 7.77 -1.24
N GLU A 87 -16.97 8.86 -2.00
CA GLU A 87 -16.29 8.98 -3.30
C GLU A 87 -14.76 9.03 -3.16
N ASP A 88 -14.22 9.72 -2.15
CA ASP A 88 -12.78 9.71 -1.88
C ASP A 88 -12.27 8.28 -1.59
N ILE A 89 -13.04 7.48 -0.86
CA ILE A 89 -12.74 6.07 -0.57
C ILE A 89 -12.80 5.22 -1.83
N LEU A 90 -13.87 5.33 -2.63
CA LEU A 90 -14.04 4.55 -3.86
C LEU A 90 -12.95 4.87 -4.89
N ASN A 91 -12.57 6.14 -5.01
CA ASN A 91 -11.47 6.57 -5.88
C ASN A 91 -10.13 5.99 -5.44
N ALA A 92 -9.83 6.04 -4.14
CA ALA A 92 -8.62 5.44 -3.60
C ALA A 92 -8.59 3.92 -3.76
N PHE A 93 -9.72 3.26 -3.49
CA PHE A 93 -9.90 1.82 -3.69
C PHE A 93 -9.65 1.43 -5.16
N ARG A 94 -10.22 2.18 -6.10
CA ARG A 94 -9.99 1.98 -7.55
C ARG A 94 -8.51 2.09 -7.92
N MET A 95 -7.86 3.18 -7.51
CA MET A 95 -6.46 3.44 -7.85
C MET A 95 -5.51 2.40 -7.26
N ARG A 96 -5.83 1.83 -6.10
CA ARG A 96 -4.97 0.89 -5.37
C ARG A 96 -5.14 -0.56 -5.80
N TYR A 97 -6.38 -1.00 -5.99
CA TYR A 97 -6.68 -2.43 -6.01
C TYR A 97 -7.31 -2.91 -7.31
N LEU A 98 -7.82 -2.02 -8.17
CA LEU A 98 -8.57 -2.40 -9.38
C LEU A 98 -7.80 -2.26 -10.70
N ASN A 99 -6.51 -1.92 -10.66
CA ASN A 99 -5.69 -1.77 -11.88
C ASN A 99 -5.33 -3.13 -12.51
N ASP A 100 -5.35 -4.20 -11.73
CA ASP A 100 -5.06 -5.56 -12.19
C ASP A 100 -6.18 -6.49 -11.73
N VAL A 101 -6.84 -7.13 -12.71
CA VAL A 101 -7.99 -8.01 -12.48
C VAL A 101 -7.62 -9.26 -11.68
N GLN A 102 -6.41 -9.79 -11.85
CA GLN A 102 -5.95 -10.99 -11.13
C GLN A 102 -5.65 -10.66 -9.68
N VAL A 103 -5.00 -9.51 -9.43
CA VAL A 103 -4.79 -8.98 -8.08
C VAL A 103 -6.14 -8.77 -7.38
N THR A 104 -7.08 -8.11 -8.07
CA THR A 104 -8.43 -7.88 -7.52
C THR A 104 -9.09 -9.18 -7.10
N LYS A 105 -9.12 -10.19 -7.99
CA LYS A 105 -9.69 -11.50 -7.72
C LYS A 105 -9.01 -12.22 -6.55
N ALA A 106 -7.69 -12.16 -6.47
CA ALA A 106 -6.94 -12.77 -5.37
C ALA A 106 -7.28 -12.12 -4.03
N LEU A 107 -7.32 -10.79 -3.96
CA LEU A 107 -7.70 -10.05 -2.75
C LEU A 107 -9.12 -10.39 -2.29
N ILE A 108 -10.07 -10.49 -3.23
CA ILE A 108 -11.44 -10.91 -2.94
C ILE A 108 -11.47 -12.33 -2.37
N SER A 109 -10.76 -13.27 -2.99
CA SER A 109 -10.69 -14.65 -2.51
C SER A 109 -10.13 -14.74 -1.10
N LEU A 110 -9.04 -14.03 -0.80
CA LEU A 110 -8.43 -14.03 0.53
C LEU A 110 -9.38 -13.49 1.61
N ILE A 111 -10.10 -12.40 1.31
CA ILE A 111 -11.05 -11.79 2.24
C ILE A 111 -12.28 -12.69 2.44
N LYS A 112 -12.85 -13.26 1.38
CA LYS A 112 -14.00 -14.18 1.49
C LYS A 112 -13.63 -15.48 2.21
N ALA A 113 -12.38 -15.93 2.08
CA ALA A 113 -11.84 -17.06 2.84
C ALA A 113 -11.50 -16.74 4.31
N LYS A 114 -11.72 -15.49 4.76
CA LYS A 114 -11.44 -15.03 6.13
C LYS A 114 -9.97 -15.25 6.56
N HIS A 115 -9.03 -14.99 5.65
CA HIS A 115 -7.61 -15.02 5.96
C HIS A 115 -7.27 -14.08 7.14
N PRO A 116 -6.26 -14.40 7.98
CA PRO A 116 -5.80 -13.52 9.07
C PRO A 116 -5.68 -12.05 8.66
N ALA A 117 -6.24 -11.18 9.50
CA ALA A 117 -6.36 -9.74 9.25
C ALA A 117 -4.99 -9.06 9.08
N ASP A 118 -4.01 -9.45 9.89
CA ASP A 118 -2.67 -8.83 9.87
C ASP A 118 -1.94 -9.12 8.56
N SER A 119 -2.03 -10.35 8.04
CA SER A 119 -1.45 -10.71 6.75
C SER A 119 -2.15 -9.96 5.61
N LEU A 120 -3.47 -9.79 5.69
CA LEU A 120 -4.20 -8.97 4.72
C LEU A 120 -3.76 -7.52 4.76
N ASP A 121 -3.54 -6.94 5.95
CA ASP A 121 -3.10 -5.56 6.08
C ASP A 121 -1.73 -5.31 5.45
N GLN A 122 -0.80 -6.28 5.57
CA GLN A 122 0.49 -6.21 4.89
C GLN A 122 0.36 -6.23 3.36
N ILE A 123 -0.51 -7.08 2.82
CA ILE A 123 -0.77 -7.15 1.38
C ILE A 123 -1.44 -5.85 0.89
N LEU A 124 -2.44 -5.35 1.61
CA LEU A 124 -3.13 -4.10 1.26
C LEU A 124 -2.17 -2.91 1.33
N TYR A 125 -1.29 -2.88 2.32
CA TYR A 125 -0.24 -1.87 2.46
C TYR A 125 0.72 -1.89 1.26
N PHE A 126 1.17 -3.07 0.82
CA PHE A 126 2.01 -3.20 -0.36
C PHE A 126 1.36 -2.57 -1.61
N HIS A 127 0.07 -2.86 -1.84
CA HIS A 127 -0.66 -2.28 -2.97
C HIS A 127 -0.88 -0.77 -2.81
N ALA A 128 -1.11 -0.28 -1.59
CA ALA A 128 -1.19 1.15 -1.31
C ALA A 128 0.12 1.86 -1.65
N ALA A 129 1.25 1.35 -1.16
CA ALA A 129 2.58 1.87 -1.46
C ALA A 129 2.88 1.85 -2.97
N ARG A 130 2.57 0.73 -3.65
CA ARG A 130 2.77 0.61 -5.11
C ARG A 130 1.96 1.63 -5.92
N SER A 131 0.82 2.09 -5.40
CA SER A 131 -0.07 3.04 -6.10
C SER A 131 0.26 4.51 -5.84
N ASP A 132 1.00 4.82 -4.78
CA ASP A 132 1.26 6.18 -4.31
C ASP A 132 2.76 6.42 -4.17
N LEU A 133 3.32 7.29 -5.03
CA LEU A 133 4.75 7.60 -5.06
C LEU A 133 5.26 8.14 -3.72
N LEU A 134 4.44 8.92 -3.00
CA LEU A 134 4.85 9.49 -1.72
C LEU A 134 5.09 8.37 -0.70
N ILE A 135 4.17 7.40 -0.65
CA ILE A 135 4.29 6.24 0.25
C ILE A 135 5.44 5.35 -0.21
N HIS A 136 5.50 5.01 -1.50
CA HIS A 136 6.57 4.17 -2.05
C HIS A 136 7.97 4.70 -1.72
N ASP A 137 8.22 5.98 -2.03
CA ASP A 137 9.55 6.58 -1.87
C ASP A 137 9.87 6.80 -0.40
N PHE A 138 8.87 7.12 0.44
CA PHE A 138 9.09 7.19 1.89
C PHE A 138 9.50 5.82 2.48
N VAL A 139 8.85 4.74 2.04
CA VAL A 139 9.18 3.38 2.48
C VAL A 139 10.59 3.00 2.05
N THR A 140 10.93 3.23 0.79
CA THR A 140 12.20 2.78 0.20
C THR A 140 13.38 3.66 0.59
N GLU A 141 13.17 4.95 0.84
CA GLU A 141 14.25 5.89 1.18
C GLU A 141 14.42 6.12 2.69
N ILE A 142 13.37 5.92 3.50
CA ILE A 142 13.42 6.18 4.96
C ILE A 142 13.22 4.91 5.77
N LEU A 143 12.10 4.21 5.59
CA LEU A 143 11.78 3.06 6.46
C LEU A 143 12.73 1.89 6.25
N TRP A 144 12.98 1.52 4.99
CA TRP A 144 13.81 0.37 4.66
C TRP A 144 15.27 0.55 5.11
N PRO A 145 15.96 1.67 4.82
CA PRO A 145 17.33 1.86 5.30
C PRO A 145 17.44 1.92 6.83
N ARG A 146 16.41 2.44 7.53
CA ARG A 146 16.39 2.43 8.99
C ARG A 146 16.28 1.03 9.55
N TYR A 147 15.35 0.24 9.00
CA TYR A 147 15.18 -1.16 9.36
C TYR A 147 16.47 -1.96 9.16
N GLU A 148 17.13 -1.80 8.00
CA GLU A 148 18.43 -2.45 7.72
C GLU A 148 19.53 -2.03 8.72
N SER A 149 19.47 -0.78 9.21
CA SER A 149 20.39 -0.30 10.25
C SER A 149 20.02 -0.72 11.68
N GLY A 150 18.98 -1.54 11.86
CA GLY A 150 18.49 -2.00 13.17
C GLY A 150 17.67 -0.95 13.94
N ARG A 151 17.33 0.19 13.32
CA ARG A 151 16.46 1.21 13.92
C ARG A 151 15.01 0.92 13.61
N GLN A 152 14.19 0.81 14.65
CA GLN A 152 12.76 0.47 14.56
C GLN A 152 11.84 1.67 14.82
N ASP A 153 12.41 2.80 15.23
CA ASP A 153 11.68 4.02 15.53
C ASP A 153 11.64 5.00 14.35
N ILE A 154 10.48 5.63 14.17
CA ILE A 154 10.32 6.76 13.28
C ILE A 154 9.43 7.82 13.92
N LEU A 155 9.88 9.06 13.85
CA LEU A 155 9.14 10.20 14.34
C LEU A 155 8.40 10.86 13.18
N VAL A 156 7.23 11.44 13.46
CA VAL A 156 6.50 12.26 12.47
C VAL A 156 7.41 13.35 11.89
N LYS A 157 8.33 13.88 12.70
CA LYS A 157 9.31 14.89 12.27
C LYS A 157 10.23 14.40 11.16
N ASP A 158 10.57 13.11 11.14
CA ASP A 158 11.38 12.52 10.06
C ASP A 158 10.63 12.58 8.73
N ALA A 159 9.35 12.23 8.74
CA ALA A 159 8.48 12.34 7.57
C ALA A 159 8.29 13.79 7.14
N GLU A 160 8.06 14.73 8.07
CA GLU A 160 7.98 16.16 7.74
C GLU A 160 9.24 16.67 7.05
N ASN A 161 10.40 16.37 7.60
CA ASN A 161 11.69 16.82 7.07
C ASN A 161 11.92 16.24 5.66
N TRP A 162 11.63 14.96 5.47
CA TRP A 162 11.73 14.32 4.16
C TRP A 162 10.77 14.95 3.15
N ILE A 163 9.49 15.18 3.51
CA ILE A 163 8.52 15.85 2.62
C ILE A 163 9.01 17.25 2.25
N ARG A 164 9.52 18.03 3.21
CA ARG A 164 10.07 19.38 2.96
C ARG A 164 11.25 19.34 1.99
N GLU A 165 12.14 18.37 2.14
CA GLU A 165 13.26 18.16 1.22
C GLU A 165 12.77 17.90 -0.22
N LYS A 166 11.74 17.04 -0.38
CA LYS A 166 11.15 16.75 -1.70
C LYS A 166 10.49 17.98 -2.32
N ILE A 167 9.79 18.79 -1.53
CA ILE A 167 9.20 20.06 -1.98
C ILE A 167 10.30 21.04 -2.42
N PHE A 168 11.37 21.18 -1.63
CA PHE A 168 12.51 22.04 -1.95
C PHE A 168 13.20 21.64 -3.27
N LYS A 169 13.27 20.33 -3.55
CA LYS A 169 13.76 19.78 -4.82
C LYS A 169 12.77 19.92 -5.99
N GLY A 170 11.61 20.56 -5.80
CA GLY A 170 10.62 20.77 -6.85
C GLY A 170 9.83 19.51 -7.22
N LEU A 171 9.82 18.47 -6.39
CA LEU A 171 9.16 17.18 -6.67
C LEU A 171 7.65 17.20 -6.34
N THR A 172 7.04 18.38 -6.32
CA THR A 172 5.60 18.58 -6.12
C THR A 172 5.11 19.60 -7.13
N ALA A 173 3.91 19.41 -7.68
CA ALA A 173 3.36 20.32 -8.69
C ALA A 173 3.25 21.77 -8.17
N ARG A 174 3.01 21.92 -6.85
CA ARG A 174 2.99 23.18 -6.13
C ARG A 174 3.55 22.95 -4.73
N PRO A 175 4.20 23.96 -4.11
CA PRO A 175 4.58 23.90 -2.71
C PRO A 175 3.37 23.60 -1.82
N TRP A 176 3.55 22.72 -0.84
CA TRP A 176 2.51 22.41 0.15
C TRP A 176 2.60 23.38 1.34
N SER A 177 1.45 23.69 1.94
CA SER A 177 1.42 24.44 3.20
C SER A 177 1.92 23.59 4.37
N ASP A 178 2.37 24.22 5.45
CA ASP A 178 2.82 23.52 6.65
C ASP A 178 1.78 22.53 7.18
N ASN A 179 0.51 22.94 7.23
CA ASN A 179 -0.59 22.04 7.64
C ASN A 179 -0.78 20.85 6.69
N THR A 180 -0.50 20.99 5.39
CA THR A 180 -0.57 19.86 4.43
C THR A 180 0.57 18.88 4.69
N ILE A 181 1.77 19.40 4.97
CA ILE A 181 2.96 18.60 5.30
C ILE A 181 2.73 17.83 6.60
N GLU A 182 2.35 18.53 7.67
CA GLU A 182 2.10 17.94 8.99
C GLU A 182 1.05 16.83 8.92
N LYS A 183 -0.07 17.08 8.23
CA LYS A 183 -1.13 16.07 8.08
C LYS A 183 -0.72 14.89 7.19
N SER A 184 0.21 15.07 6.27
CA SER A 184 0.68 13.99 5.39
C SER A 184 1.73 13.13 6.09
N ALA A 185 2.46 13.72 7.04
CA ALA A 185 3.47 13.05 7.85
C ALA A 185 2.88 12.17 8.97
N ARG A 186 1.64 12.46 9.40
CA ARG A 186 0.89 11.70 10.41
C ARG A 186 0.11 10.56 9.76
#